data_AF-A0A368G1Q8-F1
#
_entry.id   AF-A0A368G1Q8-F1
#
_cell.length_a   1.000
_cell.length_b   1.000
_cell.length_c   1.000
_cell.angle_alpha   90.00
_cell.angle_beta   90.00
_cell.angle_gamma   90.00
#
_symmetry.space_group_name_H-M   'P 1'
#
loop_
_entity.id
_entity.type
_entity.pdbx_description
1 polymer ?
#
loop_
_entity_poly.entity_id
_entity_poly.type
_entity_poly.pdbx_seq_one_letter_code
_entity_poly.pdbx_strand_id
1 'polypeptide(L)'
;MAFKTIEITWVTVTSCIIDLKYSVKNISAFPSQATLMYSEEEDEEVTEASEALEVSCISVDSSEVTDETFPSEAASCAFAQSTAPLFRLADIEQVIQEYGRLVEKFQFDQARETIEQYTQSTSKPVMIINEKDVCWAALLSALAMIANCDKNYYLLSFLQPKAFFRKENALKNQYYQISEKLLRASPSTPLSEASTSSSTSTAEQILTQCREYVLARVEMISIYTTIASLANDRVILWDSLHARGVRVSEMLKSCQHPSLFSMAHLLSGEIDVLLLLVSAQIHISNCKMFESLLQLKEIRERFDFWIRDSHCLNPVNKSVFYFFRSNEKLPRNRLINWLIQFYNLLMAKFSLYFTNVLANFCSVDDMKTVHTIDNGYNFISNANQLLKKTDAACLAIVMDREKCADNFYGFGYHRLQDRFTPGAPTEPRKGVAALCPAVFRLPSPTEGHKSAQSHNDVFEKYQEHIYAFIESNLRHPSRSKYFYDAEKDHCMFGDIVEAKLYIVVVYNGRVCERDATVLTFIQHMTTSLRGSRLFLSLKNAAK
;
A
#
# COMPACT_ATOMS: atom_id res chain seq x y z
N MET A 1 19.59 -4.19 -4.73
CA MET A 1 19.90 -2.74 -4.76
C MET A 1 18.79 -1.93 -4.09
N ALA A 2 17.55 -1.97 -4.58
CA ALA A 2 16.40 -1.27 -3.95
C ALA A 2 16.27 -1.49 -2.42
N PHE A 3 16.47 -2.72 -1.94
CA PHE A 3 16.39 -3.05 -0.50
C PHE A 3 17.47 -2.39 0.37
N LYS A 4 18.69 -2.20 -0.15
CA LYS A 4 19.80 -1.57 0.59
C LYS A 4 19.62 -0.05 0.66
N THR A 5 19.00 0.52 -0.38
CA THR A 5 18.62 1.93 -0.37
C THR A 5 17.48 2.23 0.61
N ILE A 6 16.48 1.35 0.71
CA ILE A 6 15.36 1.47 1.68
C ILE A 6 15.82 1.38 3.13
N GLU A 7 16.88 0.62 3.42
CA GLU A 7 17.46 0.48 4.76
C GLU A 7 18.28 1.71 5.17
N ILE A 8 19.15 2.22 4.29
CA ILE A 8 19.96 3.43 4.52
C ILE A 8 19.09 4.69 4.61
N THR A 9 18.09 4.80 3.74
CA THR A 9 17.09 5.89 3.75
C THR A 9 16.40 6.02 5.10
N TRP A 10 16.13 4.89 5.73
CA TRP A 10 15.38 4.88 6.97
C TRP A 10 16.27 5.02 8.18
N VAL A 11 17.48 4.47 8.23
CA VAL A 11 18.39 4.70 9.37
C VAL A 11 18.64 6.20 9.54
N THR A 12 18.84 6.96 8.47
CA THR A 12 19.01 8.41 8.55
C THR A 12 17.72 9.14 8.93
N VAL A 13 16.61 8.88 8.22
CA VAL A 13 15.33 9.56 8.51
C VAL A 13 14.78 9.18 9.90
N THR A 14 14.97 7.94 10.37
CA THR A 14 14.59 7.53 11.73
C THR A 14 15.57 7.86 12.82
N SER A 15 16.88 7.99 12.55
CA SER A 15 17.81 8.53 13.55
C SER A 15 17.42 9.97 13.89
N CYS A 16 17.06 10.80 12.89
CA CYS A 16 16.50 12.13 13.15
C CYS A 16 15.15 12.08 13.90
N ILE A 17 14.32 11.06 13.65
CA ILE A 17 13.02 10.87 14.35
C ILE A 17 13.21 10.35 15.78
N ILE A 18 14.26 9.58 16.07
CA ILE A 18 14.61 9.13 17.42
C ILE A 18 15.09 10.31 18.25
N ASP A 19 15.89 11.22 17.68
CA ASP A 19 16.27 12.48 18.35
C ASP A 19 15.05 13.39 18.60
N LEU A 20 14.09 13.43 17.68
CA LEU A 20 12.78 14.08 17.89
C LEU A 20 11.97 13.43 19.03
N LYS A 21 12.04 12.10 19.22
CA LYS A 21 11.43 11.39 20.36
C LYS A 21 12.17 11.64 21.68
N TYR A 22 13.50 11.72 21.67
CA TYR A 22 14.31 11.97 22.87
C TYR A 22 14.23 13.43 23.34
N SER A 23 14.15 14.39 22.42
CA SER A 23 13.88 15.79 22.75
C SER A 23 12.49 15.99 23.37
N VAL A 24 11.52 15.11 23.06
CA VAL A 24 10.17 15.09 23.66
C VAL A 24 10.16 14.43 25.04
N LYS A 25 10.98 13.40 25.29
CA LYS A 25 11.07 12.73 26.61
C LYS A 25 11.89 13.50 27.65
N ASN A 26 12.89 14.28 27.24
CA ASN A 26 13.78 15.00 28.17
C ASN A 26 13.18 16.31 28.73
N ILE A 27 12.05 16.78 28.19
CA ILE A 27 11.35 17.97 28.69
C ILE A 27 10.27 17.60 29.73
N SER A 28 9.83 16.35 29.78
CA SER A 28 8.84 15.87 30.76
C SER A 28 9.43 15.47 32.13
N ALA A 29 10.69 15.79 32.41
CA ALA A 29 11.35 15.42 33.66
C ALA A 29 11.85 16.66 34.42
N PHE A 30 10.98 17.28 35.21
CA PHE A 30 11.32 18.03 36.45
C PHE A 30 10.08 18.06 37.36
N PRO A 31 10.25 18.20 38.69
CA PRO A 31 9.56 17.37 39.67
C PRO A 31 8.35 18.10 40.25
N SER A 32 7.22 17.40 40.39
CA SER A 32 6.11 17.88 41.20
C SER A 32 6.45 17.74 42.68
N GLN A 33 6.95 18.82 43.29
CA GLN A 33 6.71 19.06 44.71
C GLN A 33 5.23 19.42 44.87
N ALA A 34 4.45 18.49 45.42
CA ALA A 34 3.19 18.80 46.08
C ALA A 34 2.91 17.70 47.11
N THR A 35 3.19 18.05 48.36
CA THR A 35 2.78 17.40 49.59
C THR A 35 1.28 17.14 49.62
N LEU A 36 0.86 15.91 49.96
CA LEU A 36 -0.35 15.63 50.74
C LEU A 36 -0.21 14.29 51.45
N MET A 37 -0.34 14.32 52.78
CA MET A 37 -0.30 13.20 53.73
C MET A 37 -1.64 12.45 53.82
N TYR A 38 -1.63 11.33 54.56
CA TYR A 38 -2.66 10.31 54.93
C TYR A 38 -2.50 9.00 54.12
N SER A 39 -1.82 7.94 54.59
CA SER A 39 -1.92 7.03 55.77
C SER A 39 -2.73 5.74 55.56
N GLU A 40 -1.99 4.60 55.56
CA GLU A 40 -2.30 3.29 56.19
C GLU A 40 -3.36 2.38 55.50
N GLU A 41 -3.26 1.05 55.33
CA GLU A 41 -2.53 -0.11 55.93
C GLU A 41 -2.26 -1.17 54.81
N GLU A 42 -1.06 -1.78 54.69
CA GLU A 42 -0.64 -3.15 55.12
C GLU A 42 -1.53 -4.35 54.70
N ASP A 43 -0.96 -5.29 53.91
CA ASP A 43 -0.74 -6.69 54.33
C ASP A 43 0.08 -7.54 53.32
N GLU A 44 0.84 -8.47 53.92
CA GLU A 44 2.00 -9.31 53.50
C GLU A 44 1.67 -10.52 52.57
N GLU A 45 2.56 -10.91 51.63
CA GLU A 45 3.57 -12.01 51.64
C GLU A 45 2.96 -13.44 51.43
N VAL A 46 3.45 -14.31 50.53
CA VAL A 46 4.44 -15.43 50.73
C VAL A 46 4.42 -16.28 49.41
N THR A 47 5.52 -16.35 48.62
CA THR A 47 6.45 -17.51 48.38
C THR A 47 5.80 -18.92 48.28
N GLU A 48 6.17 -19.89 47.43
CA GLU A 48 7.45 -20.58 47.17
C GLU A 48 7.27 -21.58 45.98
N ALA A 49 8.25 -21.76 45.07
CA ALA A 49 9.10 -22.98 44.87
C ALA A 49 8.35 -24.28 44.46
N SER A 50 8.49 -24.85 43.25
CA SER A 50 9.63 -25.53 42.57
C SER A 50 9.74 -27.04 42.83
N GLU A 51 10.37 -27.73 41.86
CA GLU A 51 10.79 -29.15 41.78
C GLU A 51 9.84 -30.13 41.06
N ALA A 52 10.28 -31.20 40.38
CA ALA A 52 11.34 -31.51 39.40
C ALA A 52 11.47 -33.05 39.33
N LEU A 53 11.83 -33.60 38.14
CA LEU A 53 12.49 -34.91 37.87
C LEU A 53 11.62 -36.20 38.04
N GLU A 54 11.79 -37.35 37.37
CA GLU A 54 12.63 -37.83 36.26
C GLU A 54 12.23 -39.27 35.82
N VAL A 55 12.52 -39.61 34.56
CA VAL A 55 13.18 -40.84 34.01
C VAL A 55 12.46 -42.22 33.97
N SER A 56 12.16 -42.62 32.72
CA SER A 56 12.55 -43.83 31.93
C SER A 56 12.63 -45.25 32.53
N CYS A 57 12.19 -46.25 31.73
CA CYS A 57 12.96 -47.42 31.21
C CYS A 57 12.05 -48.31 30.31
N ILE A 58 12.35 -48.54 29.02
CA ILE A 58 13.13 -49.61 28.34
C ILE A 58 12.34 -50.91 27.98
N SER A 59 12.56 -51.30 26.72
CA SER A 59 12.08 -52.39 25.85
C SER A 59 12.57 -53.83 26.13
N VAL A 60 11.96 -54.85 25.46
CA VAL A 60 12.52 -56.03 24.71
C VAL A 60 11.33 -56.99 24.37
N ASP A 61 10.94 -57.25 23.10
CA ASP A 61 11.29 -58.36 22.16
C ASP A 61 10.84 -59.78 22.62
N SER A 62 10.34 -60.78 21.85
CA SER A 62 10.32 -61.12 20.42
C SER A 62 9.46 -62.40 20.12
N SER A 63 9.11 -62.65 18.83
CA SER A 63 8.89 -63.95 18.09
C SER A 63 7.66 -64.85 18.42
N GLU A 64 6.99 -65.67 17.57
CA GLU A 64 7.21 -66.42 16.30
C GLU A 64 5.82 -66.79 15.66
N VAL A 65 5.61 -66.68 14.33
CA VAL A 65 5.52 -67.76 13.29
C VAL A 65 4.08 -68.08 12.77
N THR A 66 4.09 -68.36 11.47
CA THR A 66 3.09 -68.44 10.38
C THR A 66 2.04 -69.56 10.44
N ASP A 67 0.87 -69.34 9.83
CA ASP A 67 0.29 -70.32 8.89
C ASP A 67 -0.67 -69.70 7.86
N GLU A 68 -0.57 -70.16 6.61
CA GLU A 68 -1.35 -69.75 5.44
C GLU A 68 -2.53 -70.70 5.22
N THR A 69 -3.75 -70.22 4.98
CA THR A 69 -4.63 -70.73 3.90
C THR A 69 -5.93 -69.92 3.73
N PHE A 70 -6.16 -69.41 2.51
CA PHE A 70 -7.47 -69.08 1.89
C PHE A 70 -7.82 -70.24 0.92
N PRO A 71 -9.08 -70.50 0.49
CA PRO A 71 -10.03 -69.54 -0.10
C PRO A 71 -11.52 -69.80 0.31
N SER A 72 -12.56 -69.02 0.01
CA SER A 72 -13.00 -68.42 -1.23
C SER A 72 -14.22 -67.53 -0.89
N GLU A 73 -14.09 -66.20 -0.92
CA GLU A 73 -15.25 -65.31 -0.86
C GLU A 73 -15.80 -65.06 -2.27
N ALA A 74 -17.07 -65.41 -2.45
CA ALA A 74 -17.86 -64.98 -3.59
C ALA A 74 -17.99 -63.44 -3.55
N ALA A 75 -17.33 -62.76 -4.48
CA ALA A 75 -17.47 -61.34 -4.68
C ALA A 75 -18.90 -60.99 -5.15
N SER A 76 -19.78 -60.67 -4.20
CA SER A 76 -20.97 -59.89 -4.52
C SER A 76 -20.55 -58.43 -4.65
N CYS A 77 -20.66 -57.87 -5.85
CA CYS A 77 -20.64 -56.42 -6.08
C CYS A 77 -21.84 -55.78 -5.35
N ALA A 78 -21.69 -55.53 -4.06
CA ALA A 78 -22.55 -54.61 -3.33
C ALA A 78 -21.91 -53.22 -3.46
N PHE A 79 -22.42 -52.39 -4.37
CA PHE A 79 -22.30 -50.94 -4.22
C PHE A 79 -23.06 -50.57 -2.94
N ALA A 80 -22.39 -50.69 -1.80
CA ALA A 80 -22.90 -50.18 -0.54
C ALA A 80 -23.03 -48.67 -0.71
N GLN A 81 -24.27 -48.19 -0.88
CA GLN A 81 -24.61 -46.78 -0.71
C GLN A 81 -24.39 -46.44 0.76
N SER A 82 -23.13 -46.19 1.12
CA SER A 82 -22.78 -45.66 2.43
C SER A 82 -23.42 -44.28 2.55
N THR A 83 -24.42 -44.17 3.42
CA THR A 83 -25.03 -42.89 3.82
C THR A 83 -24.13 -42.11 4.80
N ALA A 84 -22.96 -42.65 5.15
CA ALA A 84 -21.98 -41.94 5.96
C ALA A 84 -21.40 -40.74 5.17
N PRO A 85 -21.24 -39.58 5.82
CA PRO A 85 -20.72 -38.39 5.16
C PRO A 85 -19.34 -38.67 4.58
N LEU A 86 -19.18 -38.37 3.29
CA LEU A 86 -17.93 -38.61 2.57
C LEU A 86 -16.82 -37.69 3.10
N PHE A 87 -17.16 -36.45 3.40
CA PHE A 87 -16.22 -35.48 3.94
C PHE A 87 -16.38 -35.34 5.46
N ARG A 88 -15.30 -35.57 6.20
CA ARG A 88 -15.23 -35.33 7.65
C ARG A 88 -14.82 -33.88 7.90
N LEU A 89 -15.55 -33.20 8.78
CA LEU A 89 -15.32 -31.78 9.08
C LEU A 89 -13.88 -31.49 9.52
N ALA A 90 -13.32 -32.29 10.42
CA ALA A 90 -11.96 -32.10 10.93
C ALA A 90 -10.90 -32.19 9.80
N ASP A 91 -11.04 -33.16 8.89
CA ASP A 91 -10.12 -33.36 7.78
C ASP A 91 -10.21 -32.18 6.79
N ILE A 92 -11.43 -31.69 6.51
CA ILE A 92 -11.63 -30.53 5.66
C ILE A 92 -11.00 -29.28 6.28
N GLU A 93 -11.26 -29.02 7.56
CA GLU A 93 -10.70 -27.86 8.26
C GLU A 93 -9.17 -27.87 8.24
N GLN A 94 -8.55 -29.03 8.49
CA GLN A 94 -7.10 -29.19 8.43
C GLN A 94 -6.56 -28.89 7.02
N VAL A 95 -7.21 -29.42 5.99
CA VAL A 95 -6.81 -29.21 4.59
C VAL A 95 -6.97 -27.75 4.17
N ILE A 96 -8.05 -27.08 4.60
CA ILE A 96 -8.27 -25.66 4.32
C ILE A 96 -7.26 -24.79 5.10
N GLN A 97 -6.91 -25.14 6.34
CA GLN A 97 -5.87 -24.44 7.10
C GLN A 97 -4.51 -24.51 6.42
N GLU A 98 -4.11 -25.70 5.93
CA GLU A 98 -2.85 -25.86 5.19
C GLU A 98 -2.88 -25.08 3.86
N TYR A 99 -4.01 -25.12 3.15
CA TYR A 99 -4.24 -24.25 1.99
C TYR A 99 -4.03 -22.77 2.34
N GLY A 100 -4.62 -22.29 3.44
CA GLY A 100 -4.49 -20.91 3.91
C GLY A 100 -3.04 -20.52 4.19
N ARG A 101 -2.30 -21.40 4.88
CA ARG A 101 -0.88 -21.21 5.20
C ARG A 101 0.00 -21.09 3.95
N LEU A 102 -0.33 -21.82 2.89
CA LEU A 102 0.36 -21.74 1.59
C LEU A 102 -0.02 -20.45 0.83
N VAL A 103 -1.29 -20.04 0.90
CA VAL A 103 -1.78 -18.78 0.30
C VAL A 103 -1.06 -17.56 0.89
N GLU A 104 -0.93 -17.46 2.22
CA GLU A 104 -0.22 -16.35 2.88
C GLU A 104 1.24 -16.22 2.43
N LYS A 105 1.86 -17.34 2.04
CA LYS A 105 3.23 -17.39 1.50
C LYS A 105 3.30 -17.22 -0.02
N PHE A 106 2.20 -16.85 -0.67
CA PHE A 106 2.09 -16.75 -2.14
C PHE A 106 2.47 -18.06 -2.86
N GLN A 107 2.26 -19.21 -2.23
CA GLN A 107 2.49 -20.55 -2.77
C GLN A 107 1.22 -21.13 -3.40
N PHE A 108 0.58 -20.36 -4.28
CA PHE A 108 -0.72 -20.68 -4.85
C PHE A 108 -0.79 -22.01 -5.61
N ASP A 109 0.28 -22.39 -6.31
CA ASP A 109 0.31 -23.69 -7.02
C ASP A 109 0.25 -24.86 -6.03
N GLN A 110 1.02 -24.79 -4.94
CA GLN A 110 1.01 -25.80 -3.87
C GLN A 110 -0.33 -25.81 -3.14
N ALA A 111 -0.90 -24.63 -2.83
CA ALA A 111 -2.21 -24.53 -2.20
C ALA A 111 -3.29 -25.24 -3.03
N ARG A 112 -3.30 -25.00 -4.36
CA ARG A 112 -4.21 -25.70 -5.28
C ARG A 112 -3.97 -27.21 -5.27
N GLU A 113 -2.72 -27.65 -5.38
CA GLU A 113 -2.36 -29.07 -5.38
C GLU A 113 -2.81 -29.78 -4.09
N THR A 114 -2.67 -29.16 -2.91
CA THR A 114 -3.15 -29.70 -1.63
C THR A 114 -4.66 -30.01 -1.67
N ILE A 115 -5.47 -29.09 -2.19
CA ILE A 115 -6.93 -29.28 -2.31
C ILE A 115 -7.27 -30.36 -3.34
N GLU A 116 -6.59 -30.35 -4.50
CA GLU A 116 -6.82 -31.33 -5.57
C GLU A 116 -6.43 -32.74 -5.12
N GLN A 117 -5.33 -32.92 -4.40
CA GLN A 117 -4.89 -34.20 -3.85
C GLN A 117 -5.90 -34.75 -2.85
N TYR A 118 -6.34 -33.94 -1.88
CA TYR A 118 -7.37 -34.34 -0.92
C TYR A 118 -8.71 -34.69 -1.61
N THR A 119 -9.14 -33.86 -2.56
CA THR A 119 -10.39 -34.12 -3.28
C THR A 119 -10.30 -35.41 -4.09
N GLN A 120 -9.16 -35.69 -4.73
CA GLN A 120 -8.94 -36.91 -5.51
C GLN A 120 -8.88 -38.17 -4.65
N SER A 121 -8.26 -38.13 -3.47
CA SER A 121 -8.21 -39.28 -2.57
C SER A 121 -9.56 -39.57 -1.93
N THR A 122 -10.37 -38.55 -1.67
CA THR A 122 -11.66 -38.71 -0.98
C THR A 122 -12.83 -38.99 -1.93
N SER A 123 -12.89 -38.38 -3.12
CA SER A 123 -14.10 -38.40 -3.97
C SER A 123 -14.03 -39.27 -5.24
N LYS A 124 -12.84 -39.71 -5.70
CA LYS A 124 -12.76 -40.65 -6.85
C LYS A 124 -13.52 -41.98 -6.66
N PRO A 125 -13.63 -42.58 -5.46
CA PRO A 125 -14.27 -43.89 -5.33
C PRO A 125 -15.79 -43.86 -5.17
N VAL A 126 -16.44 -42.68 -5.05
CA VAL A 126 -17.86 -42.61 -4.62
C VAL A 126 -18.62 -41.49 -5.33
N MET A 127 -19.82 -41.79 -5.83
CA MET A 127 -20.74 -40.77 -6.35
C MET A 127 -21.31 -39.93 -5.19
N ILE A 128 -21.16 -38.62 -5.25
CA ILE A 128 -21.65 -37.70 -4.21
C ILE A 128 -23.16 -37.54 -4.37
N ILE A 129 -23.94 -38.03 -3.40
CA ILE A 129 -25.42 -38.01 -3.45
C ILE A 129 -26.00 -37.08 -2.36
N ASN A 130 -25.27 -36.87 -1.26
CA ASN A 130 -25.72 -36.07 -0.12
C ASN A 130 -25.47 -34.56 -0.33
N GLU A 131 -26.47 -33.72 -0.07
CA GLU A 131 -26.40 -32.25 -0.20
C GLU A 131 -25.24 -31.64 0.59
N LYS A 132 -24.95 -32.15 1.80
CA LYS A 132 -23.82 -31.65 2.61
C LYS A 132 -22.48 -31.92 1.93
N ASP A 133 -22.32 -33.10 1.32
CA ASP A 133 -21.11 -33.47 0.61
C ASP A 133 -20.97 -32.70 -0.72
N VAL A 134 -22.10 -32.30 -1.33
CA VAL A 134 -22.12 -31.37 -2.48
C VAL A 134 -21.58 -29.99 -2.10
N CYS A 135 -22.01 -29.43 -0.95
CA CYS A 135 -21.51 -28.14 -0.45
C CYS A 135 -19.99 -28.17 -0.24
N TRP A 136 -19.47 -29.21 0.40
CA TRP A 136 -18.03 -29.37 0.64
C TRP A 136 -17.23 -29.57 -0.65
N ALA A 137 -17.71 -30.41 -1.57
CA ALA A 137 -17.07 -30.59 -2.87
C ALA A 137 -17.05 -29.29 -3.68
N ALA A 138 -18.13 -28.51 -3.65
CA ALA A 138 -18.21 -27.21 -4.30
C ALA A 138 -17.23 -26.21 -3.70
N LEU A 139 -17.11 -26.15 -2.36
CA LEU A 139 -16.16 -25.31 -1.65
C LEU A 139 -14.72 -25.65 -2.01
N LEU A 140 -14.32 -26.93 -1.87
CA LEU A 140 -12.96 -27.39 -2.19
C LEU A 140 -12.62 -27.07 -3.64
N SER A 141 -13.53 -27.37 -4.56
CA SER A 141 -13.32 -27.05 -5.97
C SER A 141 -13.23 -25.54 -6.23
N ALA A 142 -13.96 -24.70 -5.48
CA ALA A 142 -13.83 -23.25 -5.56
C ALA A 142 -12.48 -22.75 -5.03
N LEU A 143 -11.99 -23.28 -3.89
CA LEU A 143 -10.69 -22.92 -3.33
C LEU A 143 -9.54 -23.22 -4.31
N ALA A 144 -9.56 -24.37 -4.98
CA ALA A 144 -8.58 -24.70 -6.02
C ALA A 144 -8.60 -23.68 -7.18
N MET A 145 -9.79 -23.24 -7.61
CA MET A 145 -9.94 -22.20 -8.64
C MET A 145 -9.46 -20.83 -8.14
N ILE A 146 -9.73 -20.47 -6.88
CA ILE A 146 -9.31 -19.21 -6.26
C ILE A 146 -7.78 -19.13 -6.22
N ALA A 147 -7.08 -20.16 -5.79
CA ALA A 147 -5.61 -20.16 -5.78
C ALA A 147 -5.02 -19.84 -7.17
N ASN A 148 -5.56 -20.45 -8.23
CA ASN A 148 -5.14 -20.13 -9.59
C ASN A 148 -5.46 -18.67 -9.99
N CYS A 149 -6.62 -18.15 -9.58
CA CYS A 149 -6.98 -16.76 -9.85
C CYS A 149 -6.08 -15.78 -9.09
N ASP A 150 -5.83 -16.02 -7.80
CA ASP A 150 -4.98 -15.18 -6.93
C ASP A 150 -3.54 -15.14 -7.43
N LYS A 151 -2.99 -16.26 -7.92
CA LYS A 151 -1.69 -16.28 -8.62
C LYS A 151 -1.67 -15.29 -9.80
N ASN A 152 -2.68 -15.34 -10.65
CA ASN A 152 -2.77 -14.44 -11.82
C ASN A 152 -3.05 -12.99 -11.42
N TYR A 153 -3.75 -12.78 -10.31
CA TYR A 153 -4.01 -11.49 -9.72
C TYR A 153 -2.72 -10.80 -9.27
N TYR A 154 -1.89 -11.48 -8.46
CA TYR A 154 -0.61 -10.93 -7.98
C TYR A 154 0.45 -10.77 -9.09
N LEU A 155 0.26 -11.44 -10.24
CA LEU A 155 1.04 -11.22 -11.46
C LEU A 155 0.50 -10.08 -12.35
N LEU A 156 -0.58 -9.41 -11.92
CA LEU A 156 -1.28 -8.36 -12.66
C LEU A 156 -1.71 -8.81 -14.06
N SER A 157 -2.02 -10.10 -14.25
CA SER A 157 -2.39 -10.66 -15.56
C SER A 157 -3.64 -9.99 -16.15
N PHE A 158 -4.50 -9.42 -15.31
CA PHE A 158 -5.71 -8.70 -15.70
C PHE A 158 -5.45 -7.31 -16.33
N LEU A 159 -4.21 -6.81 -16.27
CA LEU A 159 -3.79 -5.52 -16.83
C LEU A 159 -2.86 -5.65 -18.04
N GLN A 160 -2.46 -6.87 -18.40
CA GLN A 160 -1.53 -7.09 -19.50
C GLN A 160 -2.16 -6.70 -20.86
N PRO A 161 -1.35 -6.17 -21.80
CA PRO A 161 -1.81 -5.83 -23.14
C PRO A 161 -2.41 -7.08 -23.80
N LYS A 162 -3.64 -6.95 -24.29
CA LYS A 162 -4.36 -8.08 -24.87
C LYS A 162 -3.76 -8.41 -26.23
N ALA A 163 -3.15 -9.58 -26.35
CA ALA A 163 -2.86 -10.15 -27.67
C ALA A 163 -4.20 -10.53 -28.31
N PHE A 164 -4.49 -9.95 -29.50
CA PHE A 164 -5.64 -10.23 -30.37
C PHE A 164 -7.04 -10.17 -29.71
N PHE A 165 -7.79 -9.10 -30.01
CA PHE A 165 -9.27 -8.99 -29.98
C PHE A 165 -10.07 -9.47 -28.74
N ARG A 166 -9.47 -9.81 -27.59
CA ARG A 166 -10.26 -10.14 -26.38
C ARG A 166 -10.81 -8.86 -25.74
N LYS A 167 -12.12 -8.62 -25.80
CA LYS A 167 -12.72 -7.38 -25.26
C LYS A 167 -12.84 -7.38 -23.73
N GLU A 168 -12.78 -8.54 -23.07
CA GLU A 168 -13.09 -8.69 -21.63
C GLU A 168 -11.87 -8.94 -20.74
N ASN A 169 -12.02 -8.71 -19.43
CA ASN A 169 -11.02 -9.03 -18.40
C ASN A 169 -11.22 -10.49 -17.97
N ALA A 170 -10.47 -11.40 -18.60
CA ALA A 170 -10.64 -12.83 -18.40
C ALA A 170 -10.52 -13.28 -16.93
N LEU A 171 -9.68 -12.60 -16.13
CA LEU A 171 -9.52 -12.93 -14.72
C LEU A 171 -10.75 -12.50 -13.89
N LYS A 172 -11.28 -11.30 -14.16
CA LYS A 172 -12.52 -10.83 -13.50
C LYS A 172 -13.69 -11.81 -13.77
N ASN A 173 -13.80 -12.30 -15.01
CA ASN A 173 -14.81 -13.29 -15.37
C ASN A 173 -14.60 -14.64 -14.66
N GLN A 174 -13.36 -15.09 -14.46
CA GLN A 174 -13.07 -16.31 -13.69
C GLN A 174 -13.54 -16.19 -12.24
N TYR A 175 -13.29 -15.05 -11.57
CA TYR A 175 -13.83 -14.80 -10.24
C TYR A 175 -15.37 -14.78 -10.21
N TYR A 176 -16.03 -14.16 -11.19
CA TYR A 176 -17.50 -14.23 -11.28
C TYR A 176 -18.03 -15.65 -11.45
N GLN A 177 -17.36 -16.50 -12.26
CA GLN A 177 -17.73 -17.91 -12.39
C GLN A 177 -17.61 -18.67 -11.07
N ILE A 178 -16.58 -18.37 -10.26
CA ILE A 178 -16.43 -18.93 -8.92
C ILE A 178 -17.58 -18.46 -8.02
N SER A 179 -17.90 -17.17 -8.02
CA SER A 179 -19.01 -16.60 -7.25
C SER A 179 -20.35 -17.27 -7.56
N GLU A 180 -20.66 -17.46 -8.86
CA GLU A 180 -21.89 -18.14 -9.31
C GLU A 180 -21.92 -19.62 -8.90
N LYS A 181 -20.77 -20.29 -8.88
CA LYS A 181 -20.64 -21.67 -8.42
C LYS A 181 -20.88 -21.79 -6.92
N LEU A 182 -20.30 -20.89 -6.12
CA LEU A 182 -20.50 -20.83 -4.67
C LEU A 182 -21.96 -20.52 -4.33
N LEU A 183 -22.59 -19.59 -5.07
CA LEU A 183 -24.00 -19.25 -4.89
C LEU A 183 -24.93 -20.44 -5.16
N ARG A 184 -24.70 -21.17 -6.26
CA ARG A 184 -25.50 -22.37 -6.62
C ARG A 184 -25.32 -23.54 -5.66
N ALA A 185 -24.18 -23.62 -4.97
CA ALA A 185 -23.91 -24.65 -3.98
C ALA A 185 -24.53 -24.33 -2.61
N SER A 186 -24.98 -23.10 -2.39
CA SER A 186 -25.71 -22.74 -1.17
C SER A 186 -27.16 -23.23 -1.29
N PRO A 187 -27.68 -24.03 -0.35
CA PRO A 187 -29.06 -24.48 -0.39
C PRO A 187 -29.99 -23.26 -0.32
N SER A 188 -30.77 -23.04 -1.38
CA SER A 188 -31.76 -21.97 -1.38
C SER A 188 -32.96 -22.42 -0.55
N THR A 189 -33.09 -21.96 0.69
CA THR A 189 -34.33 -22.15 1.45
C THR A 189 -35.43 -21.35 0.73
N PRO A 190 -36.49 -21.98 0.19
CA PRO A 190 -37.65 -21.24 -0.25
C PRO A 190 -38.24 -20.53 0.98
N LEU A 191 -38.68 -19.28 0.82
CA LEU A 191 -39.51 -18.60 1.81
C LEU A 191 -40.75 -19.47 2.07
N SER A 192 -40.70 -20.29 3.11
CA SER A 192 -41.87 -20.90 3.71
C SER A 192 -41.86 -20.48 5.17
N GLU A 193 -42.95 -19.83 5.53
CA GLU A 193 -43.17 -19.17 6.81
C GLU A 193 -42.92 -20.10 8.01
N ALA A 194 -42.41 -19.49 9.08
CA ALA A 194 -42.52 -19.94 10.46
C ALA A 194 -41.85 -21.29 10.83
N SER A 195 -40.57 -21.24 11.18
CA SER A 195 -40.07 -21.92 12.39
C SER A 195 -38.72 -21.38 12.83
N THR A 196 -38.65 -21.11 14.13
CA THR A 196 -37.53 -20.67 14.98
C THR A 196 -36.14 -21.24 14.62
N SER A 197 -35.17 -20.33 14.46
CA SER A 197 -33.70 -20.55 14.54
C SER A 197 -33.14 -21.80 13.85
N SER A 198 -33.12 -21.82 12.52
CA SER A 198 -32.23 -22.73 11.79
C SER A 198 -30.79 -22.21 11.87
N SER A 199 -29.92 -22.92 12.59
CA SER A 199 -28.48 -22.69 12.53
C SER A 199 -28.00 -22.99 11.11
N THR A 200 -27.59 -21.96 10.36
CA THR A 200 -26.91 -22.11 9.06
C THR A 200 -25.78 -23.10 9.21
N SER A 201 -25.68 -24.08 8.31
CA SER A 201 -24.64 -25.10 8.40
C SER A 201 -23.24 -24.46 8.26
N THR A 202 -22.23 -25.00 8.94
CA THR A 202 -20.84 -24.49 8.85
C THR A 202 -20.35 -24.38 7.40
N ALA A 203 -20.70 -25.36 6.55
CA ALA A 203 -20.37 -25.36 5.12
C ALA A 203 -20.98 -24.15 4.40
N GLU A 204 -22.23 -23.82 4.69
CA GLU A 204 -22.97 -22.70 4.08
C GLU A 204 -22.40 -21.34 4.51
N GLN A 205 -22.01 -21.22 5.79
CA GLN A 205 -21.30 -20.02 6.28
C GLN A 205 -19.97 -19.82 5.56
N ILE A 206 -19.17 -20.88 5.42
CA ILE A 206 -17.88 -20.82 4.72
C ILE A 206 -18.08 -20.51 3.23
N LEU A 207 -19.06 -21.12 2.55
CA LEU A 207 -19.38 -20.84 1.15
C LEU A 207 -19.73 -19.36 0.95
N THR A 208 -20.57 -18.81 1.83
CA THR A 208 -20.99 -17.40 1.79
C THR A 208 -19.80 -16.47 1.97
N GLN A 209 -18.96 -16.70 2.99
CA GLN A 209 -17.77 -15.88 3.23
C GLN A 209 -16.73 -16.02 2.10
N CYS A 210 -16.57 -17.22 1.54
CA CYS A 210 -15.70 -17.44 0.38
C CYS A 210 -16.18 -16.65 -0.85
N ARG A 211 -17.50 -16.53 -1.03
CA ARG A 211 -18.09 -15.71 -2.09
C ARG A 211 -17.81 -14.21 -1.86
N GLU A 212 -17.93 -13.72 -0.63
CA GLU A 212 -17.59 -12.33 -0.29
C GLU A 212 -16.11 -12.03 -0.56
N TYR A 213 -15.19 -12.96 -0.23
CA TYR A 213 -13.77 -12.85 -0.59
C TYR A 213 -13.58 -12.70 -2.11
N VAL A 214 -14.27 -13.53 -2.90
CA VAL A 214 -14.21 -13.48 -4.37
C VAL A 214 -14.73 -12.15 -4.92
N LEU A 215 -15.82 -11.62 -4.37
CA LEU A 215 -16.36 -10.32 -4.77
C LEU A 215 -15.43 -9.16 -4.36
N ALA A 216 -14.78 -9.24 -3.20
CA ALA A 216 -13.77 -8.27 -2.78
C ALA A 216 -12.58 -8.25 -3.76
N ARG A 217 -12.10 -9.42 -4.21
CA ARG A 217 -11.06 -9.52 -5.26
C ARG A 217 -11.48 -8.85 -6.57
N VAL A 218 -12.73 -9.04 -6.99
CA VAL A 218 -13.28 -8.42 -8.19
C VAL A 218 -13.27 -6.88 -8.09
N GLU A 219 -13.61 -6.33 -6.93
CA GLU A 219 -13.54 -4.88 -6.70
C GLU A 219 -12.11 -4.37 -6.65
N MET A 220 -11.17 -5.13 -6.08
CA MET A 220 -9.75 -4.75 -6.13
C MET A 220 -9.20 -4.72 -7.56
N ILE A 221 -9.57 -5.68 -8.41
CA ILE A 221 -9.26 -5.63 -9.86
C ILE A 221 -9.77 -4.32 -10.47
N SER A 222 -10.98 -3.90 -10.11
CA SER A 222 -11.59 -2.65 -10.59
C SER A 222 -10.82 -1.42 -10.10
N ILE A 223 -10.37 -1.42 -8.84
CA ILE A 223 -9.55 -0.35 -8.25
C ILE A 223 -8.22 -0.23 -8.99
N TYR A 224 -7.46 -1.31 -9.15
CA TYR A 224 -6.17 -1.27 -9.87
C TYR A 224 -6.33 -0.93 -11.36
N THR A 225 -7.42 -1.37 -12.00
CA THR A 225 -7.75 -0.96 -13.37
C THR A 225 -7.99 0.54 -13.47
N THR A 226 -8.68 1.10 -12.48
CA THR A 226 -8.90 2.55 -12.37
C THR A 226 -7.56 3.27 -12.22
N ILE A 227 -6.73 2.86 -11.25
CA ILE A 227 -5.39 3.47 -11.04
C ILE A 227 -4.57 3.45 -12.33
N ALA A 228 -4.54 2.33 -13.05
CA ALA A 228 -3.80 2.21 -14.29
C ALA A 228 -4.34 3.12 -15.43
N SER A 229 -5.59 3.57 -15.37
CA SER A 229 -6.16 4.53 -16.31
C SER A 229 -5.81 5.99 -16.00
N LEU A 230 -5.50 6.29 -14.73
CA LEU A 230 -5.16 7.64 -14.26
C LEU A 230 -3.78 8.13 -14.72
N ALA A 231 -3.00 7.31 -15.42
CA ALA A 231 -1.65 7.64 -15.85
C ALA A 231 -1.52 8.97 -16.60
N ASN A 232 -2.54 9.34 -17.38
CA ASN A 232 -2.55 10.56 -18.18
C ASN A 232 -3.39 11.68 -17.54
N ASP A 233 -4.02 11.41 -16.40
CA ASP A 233 -4.93 12.36 -15.76
C ASP A 233 -4.13 13.42 -15.01
N ARG A 234 -4.48 14.69 -15.25
CA ARG A 234 -3.83 15.82 -14.59
C ARG A 234 -4.32 16.04 -13.16
N VAL A 235 -5.54 15.58 -12.88
CA VAL A 235 -6.23 15.71 -11.59
C VAL A 235 -6.77 14.34 -11.22
N ILE A 236 -6.38 13.85 -10.06
CA ILE A 236 -6.78 12.54 -9.56
C ILE A 236 -7.62 12.73 -8.29
N LEU A 237 -8.80 12.10 -8.28
CA LEU A 237 -9.73 12.12 -7.15
C LEU A 237 -9.38 11.01 -6.15
N TRP A 238 -8.33 11.24 -5.35
CA TRP A 238 -7.82 10.28 -4.39
C TRP A 238 -8.84 9.87 -3.31
N ASP A 239 -9.67 10.80 -2.82
CA ASP A 239 -10.70 10.49 -1.83
C ASP A 239 -11.73 9.48 -2.33
N SER A 240 -12.10 9.54 -3.62
CA SER A 240 -13.00 8.58 -4.25
C SER A 240 -12.38 7.18 -4.30
N LEU A 241 -11.08 7.11 -4.63
CA LEU A 241 -10.33 5.86 -4.64
C LEU A 241 -10.21 5.27 -3.24
N HIS A 242 -9.94 6.11 -2.24
CA HIS A 242 -9.88 5.72 -0.83
C HIS A 242 -11.23 5.16 -0.35
N ALA A 243 -12.33 5.87 -0.61
CA ALA A 243 -13.67 5.42 -0.24
C ALA A 243 -14.06 4.08 -0.87
N ARG A 244 -13.58 3.78 -2.08
CA ARG A 244 -13.73 2.45 -2.70
C ARG A 244 -12.99 1.38 -1.92
N GLY A 245 -11.72 1.61 -1.55
CA GLY A 245 -10.94 0.66 -0.76
C GLY A 245 -11.57 0.38 0.61
N VAL A 246 -12.13 1.40 1.27
CA VAL A 246 -12.84 1.24 2.56
C VAL A 246 -14.03 0.30 2.40
N ARG A 247 -14.84 0.44 1.34
CA ARG A 247 -15.96 -0.48 1.07
C ARG A 247 -15.50 -1.92 0.89
N VAL A 248 -14.38 -2.15 0.21
CA VAL A 248 -13.82 -3.50 0.05
C VAL A 248 -13.34 -4.06 1.39
N SER A 249 -12.70 -3.24 2.24
CA SER A 249 -12.34 -3.63 3.61
C SER A 249 -13.57 -4.03 4.43
N GLU A 250 -14.67 -3.28 4.31
CA GLU A 250 -15.94 -3.59 4.98
C GLU A 250 -16.55 -4.92 4.51
N MET A 251 -16.50 -5.24 3.21
CA MET A 251 -16.95 -6.53 2.68
C MET A 251 -16.21 -7.70 3.35
N LEU A 252 -14.90 -7.56 3.57
CA LEU A 252 -14.07 -8.60 4.18
C LEU A 252 -14.27 -8.78 5.68
N LYS A 253 -14.83 -7.80 6.39
CA LYS A 253 -15.15 -7.95 7.83
C LYS A 253 -16.13 -9.09 8.09
N SER A 254 -16.90 -9.50 7.09
CA SER A 254 -17.79 -10.66 7.15
C SER A 254 -17.06 -12.01 7.10
N CYS A 255 -15.80 -12.03 6.63
CA CYS A 255 -14.98 -13.22 6.46
C CYS A 255 -14.20 -13.55 7.74
N GLN A 256 -14.89 -14.04 8.77
CA GLN A 256 -14.32 -14.31 10.10
C GLN A 256 -14.11 -15.80 10.40
N HIS A 257 -14.54 -16.70 9.51
CA HIS A 257 -14.42 -18.14 9.77
C HIS A 257 -12.93 -18.53 9.89
N PRO A 258 -12.51 -19.26 10.94
CA PRO A 258 -11.10 -19.62 11.17
C PRO A 258 -10.43 -20.27 9.96
N SER A 259 -11.14 -21.14 9.23
CA SER A 259 -10.62 -21.81 8.03
C SER A 259 -10.30 -20.84 6.87
N LEU A 260 -10.97 -19.69 6.77
CA LEU A 260 -10.71 -18.69 5.71
C LEU A 260 -9.78 -17.56 6.16
N PHE A 261 -9.43 -17.53 7.45
CA PHE A 261 -8.71 -16.42 8.09
C PHE A 261 -7.44 -16.05 7.34
N SER A 262 -6.56 -17.01 7.02
CA SER A 262 -5.30 -16.75 6.32
C SER A 262 -5.48 -16.05 4.96
N MET A 263 -6.48 -16.46 4.18
CA MET A 263 -6.75 -15.82 2.88
C MET A 263 -7.31 -14.40 3.06
N ALA A 264 -8.27 -14.25 3.96
CA ALA A 264 -8.89 -12.97 4.27
C ALA A 264 -7.85 -11.99 4.84
N HIS A 265 -6.94 -12.47 5.69
CA HIS A 265 -5.84 -11.72 6.27
C HIS A 265 -4.86 -11.22 5.20
N LEU A 266 -4.47 -12.09 4.24
CA LEU A 266 -3.63 -11.66 3.11
C LEU A 266 -4.27 -10.53 2.30
N LEU A 267 -5.54 -10.66 1.94
CA LEU A 267 -6.27 -9.64 1.19
C LEU A 267 -6.52 -8.37 2.03
N SER A 268 -6.80 -8.51 3.33
CA SER A 268 -6.93 -7.38 4.24
C SER A 268 -5.64 -6.58 4.31
N GLY A 269 -4.49 -7.25 4.44
CA GLY A 269 -3.20 -6.57 4.42
C GLY A 269 -2.95 -5.80 3.11
N GLU A 270 -3.38 -6.36 1.97
CA GLU A 270 -3.29 -5.70 0.67
C GLU A 270 -4.10 -4.41 0.62
N ILE A 271 -5.35 -4.48 1.08
CA ILE A 271 -6.27 -3.34 1.13
C ILE A 271 -5.74 -2.28 2.09
N ASP A 272 -5.28 -2.69 3.27
CA ASP A 272 -4.70 -1.79 4.27
C ASP A 272 -3.52 -1.01 3.69
N VAL A 273 -2.55 -1.70 3.08
CA VAL A 273 -1.38 -1.02 2.47
C VAL A 273 -1.82 -0.08 1.36
N LEU A 274 -2.77 -0.48 0.52
CA LEU A 274 -3.31 0.41 -0.52
C LEU A 274 -3.98 1.65 0.08
N LEU A 275 -4.80 1.49 1.12
CA LEU A 275 -5.46 2.59 1.82
C LEU A 275 -4.46 3.53 2.47
N LEU A 276 -3.44 3.00 3.15
CA LEU A 276 -2.35 3.78 3.74
C LEU A 276 -1.59 4.58 2.66
N LEU A 277 -1.27 3.95 1.52
CA LEU A 277 -0.60 4.62 0.38
C LEU A 277 -1.45 5.77 -0.18
N VAL A 278 -2.75 5.52 -0.41
CA VAL A 278 -3.67 6.55 -0.91
C VAL A 278 -3.85 7.67 0.13
N SER A 279 -3.95 7.34 1.41
CA SER A 279 -4.04 8.31 2.51
C SER A 279 -2.79 9.18 2.60
N ALA A 280 -1.60 8.56 2.54
CA ALA A 280 -0.32 9.28 2.48
C ALA A 280 -0.27 10.22 1.27
N GLN A 281 -0.69 9.78 0.09
CA GLN A 281 -0.78 10.62 -1.11
C GLN A 281 -1.74 11.82 -0.92
N ILE A 282 -2.90 11.63 -0.28
CA ILE A 282 -3.82 12.71 0.06
C ILE A 282 -3.16 13.69 1.04
N HIS A 283 -2.49 13.22 2.08
CA HIS A 283 -1.83 14.08 3.06
C HIS A 283 -0.65 14.86 2.46
N ILE A 284 0.19 14.21 1.64
CA ILE A 284 1.34 14.82 0.97
C ILE A 284 0.89 15.92 0.02
N SER A 285 -0.12 15.65 -0.82
CA SER A 285 -0.66 16.64 -1.78
C SER A 285 -1.35 17.84 -1.10
N ASN A 286 -1.77 17.67 0.16
CA ASN A 286 -2.30 18.75 1.00
C ASN A 286 -1.24 19.35 1.95
N CYS A 287 0.05 19.02 1.76
CA CYS A 287 1.18 19.48 2.56
C CYS A 287 1.01 19.24 4.08
N LYS A 288 0.36 18.13 4.46
CA LYS A 288 0.18 17.70 5.85
C LYS A 288 1.36 16.81 6.30
N MET A 289 2.45 17.44 6.73
CA MET A 289 3.72 16.73 7.00
C MET A 289 3.58 15.59 8.02
N PHE A 290 2.96 15.86 9.18
CA PHE A 290 2.92 14.90 10.28
C PHE A 290 2.11 13.66 9.91
N GLU A 291 0.91 13.87 9.38
CA GLU A 291 0.02 12.81 8.94
C GLU A 291 0.67 12.00 7.81
N SER A 292 1.34 12.68 6.86
CA SER A 292 2.10 12.00 5.81
C SER A 292 3.20 11.10 6.40
N LEU A 293 3.98 11.61 7.35
CA LEU A 293 5.08 10.88 7.96
C LEU A 293 4.59 9.65 8.74
N LEU A 294 3.51 9.80 9.51
CA LEU A 294 2.92 8.70 10.28
C LEU A 294 2.44 7.58 9.35
N GLN A 295 1.75 7.92 8.26
CA GLN A 295 1.30 6.95 7.27
C GLN A 295 2.49 6.27 6.58
N LEU A 296 3.53 7.01 6.18
CA LEU A 296 4.74 6.45 5.57
C LEU A 296 5.50 5.50 6.50
N LYS A 297 5.50 5.77 7.81
CA LYS A 297 6.07 4.88 8.82
C LYS A 297 5.27 3.59 8.93
N GLU A 298 3.95 3.69 9.05
CA GLU A 298 3.05 2.54 9.12
C GLU A 298 3.19 1.64 7.88
N ILE A 299 3.20 2.22 6.68
CA ILE A 299 3.35 1.47 5.42
C ILE A 299 4.62 0.61 5.44
N ARG A 300 5.74 1.15 5.94
CA ARG A 300 6.99 0.41 6.00
C ARG A 300 6.91 -0.77 6.96
N GLU A 301 6.34 -0.59 8.14
CA GLU A 301 6.14 -1.68 9.09
C GLU A 301 5.26 -2.79 8.51
N ARG A 302 4.24 -2.43 7.70
CA ARG A 302 3.44 -3.42 6.96
C ARG A 302 4.24 -4.13 5.86
N PHE A 303 5.13 -3.43 5.17
CA PHE A 303 6.00 -4.08 4.19
C PHE A 303 7.03 -4.99 4.83
N ASP A 304 7.59 -4.63 5.99
CA ASP A 304 8.54 -5.47 6.71
C ASP A 304 7.92 -6.85 7.02
N PHE A 305 6.62 -6.90 7.35
CA PHE A 305 5.88 -8.15 7.49
C PHE A 305 5.90 -9.01 6.20
N TRP A 306 5.59 -8.43 5.03
CA TRP A 306 5.62 -9.15 3.75
C TRP A 306 7.02 -9.48 3.23
N ILE A 307 8.04 -8.70 3.62
CA ILE A 307 9.42 -8.82 3.15
C ILE A 307 10.23 -9.78 4.03
N ARG A 308 9.90 -9.92 5.32
CA ARG A 308 10.58 -10.83 6.27
C ARG A 308 10.64 -12.27 5.76
N ASP A 309 9.59 -12.72 5.06
CA ASP A 309 9.54 -14.02 4.37
C ASP A 309 10.13 -13.93 2.94
N SER A 310 11.34 -13.37 2.83
CA SER A 310 12.06 -12.96 1.61
C SER A 310 12.09 -13.97 0.45
N HIS A 311 11.91 -15.26 0.72
CA HIS A 311 11.77 -16.31 -0.28
C HIS A 311 10.59 -16.09 -1.26
N CYS A 312 9.59 -15.30 -0.87
CA CYS A 312 8.40 -14.99 -1.67
C CYS A 312 8.62 -13.87 -2.69
N LEU A 313 9.67 -13.06 -2.54
CA LEU A 313 10.01 -11.93 -3.43
C LEU A 313 11.18 -12.24 -4.36
N ASN A 314 11.91 -13.32 -4.10
CA ASN A 314 13.01 -13.75 -4.96
C ASN A 314 12.49 -14.06 -6.38
N PRO A 315 13.10 -13.47 -7.42
CA PRO A 315 12.69 -13.72 -8.79
C PRO A 315 12.90 -15.20 -9.12
N VAL A 316 11.86 -15.86 -9.59
CA VAL A 316 11.95 -17.23 -10.10
C VAL A 316 12.47 -17.15 -11.53
N ASN A 317 13.60 -17.80 -11.83
CA ASN A 317 14.05 -18.00 -13.20
C ASN A 317 12.97 -18.77 -13.97
N LYS A 318 12.11 -18.08 -14.72
CA LYS A 318 11.27 -18.73 -15.72
C LYS A 318 12.00 -18.76 -17.04
N SER A 319 12.77 -19.82 -17.25
CA SER A 319 13.13 -20.26 -18.59
C SER A 319 11.95 -21.04 -19.16
N VAL A 320 10.99 -20.37 -19.80
CA VAL A 320 9.96 -21.08 -20.59
C VAL A 320 9.64 -20.27 -21.87
N PHE A 321 9.97 -20.87 -23.03
CA PHE A 321 9.69 -20.51 -24.45
C PHE A 321 10.61 -19.53 -25.24
N TYR A 322 11.68 -20.14 -25.78
CA TYR A 322 12.43 -20.02 -27.04
C TYR A 322 12.23 -18.96 -28.17
N PHE A 323 11.59 -17.78 -28.00
CA PHE A 323 11.65 -16.76 -29.09
C PHE A 323 11.96 -15.31 -28.72
N PHE A 324 12.01 -14.94 -27.44
CA PHE A 324 12.55 -13.64 -27.03
C PHE A 324 13.39 -13.82 -25.76
N ARG A 325 14.71 -13.66 -25.87
CA ARG A 325 15.61 -13.56 -24.71
C ARG A 325 15.41 -12.19 -24.06
N SER A 326 14.57 -12.08 -23.04
CA SER A 326 14.77 -11.07 -22.01
C SER A 326 15.34 -11.76 -20.77
N ASN A 327 16.56 -11.38 -20.37
CA ASN A 327 17.20 -11.81 -19.12
C ASN A 327 16.59 -11.08 -17.90
N GLU A 328 15.39 -10.53 -18.03
CA GLU A 328 14.79 -9.68 -17.00
C GLU A 328 14.10 -10.57 -15.96
N LYS A 329 14.72 -10.63 -14.78
CA LYS A 329 14.20 -11.33 -13.61
C LYS A 329 12.92 -10.65 -13.14
N LEU A 330 11.79 -11.21 -13.54
CA LEU A 330 10.48 -10.70 -13.19
C LEU A 330 10.18 -10.99 -11.70
N PRO A 331 9.69 -10.00 -10.92
CA PRO A 331 9.37 -10.25 -9.51
C PRO A 331 8.26 -11.30 -9.40
N ARG A 332 8.42 -12.23 -8.45
CA ARG A 332 7.46 -13.32 -8.18
C ARG A 332 6.07 -12.77 -7.83
N ASN A 333 6.02 -11.60 -7.19
CA ASN A 333 4.80 -10.86 -6.93
C ASN A 333 4.90 -9.43 -7.51
N ARG A 334 4.25 -9.20 -8.65
CA ARG A 334 4.30 -7.92 -9.37
C ARG A 334 3.50 -6.83 -8.66
N LEU A 335 2.37 -7.19 -8.09
CA LEU A 335 1.53 -6.23 -7.37
C LEU A 335 2.25 -5.69 -6.13
N ILE A 336 2.86 -6.55 -5.32
CA ILE A 336 3.61 -6.11 -4.13
C ILE A 336 4.78 -5.22 -4.52
N ASN A 337 5.54 -5.59 -5.57
CA ASN A 337 6.59 -4.72 -6.09
C ASN A 337 6.05 -3.35 -6.53
N TRP A 338 4.89 -3.31 -7.19
CA TRP A 338 4.26 -2.05 -7.57
C TRP A 338 3.86 -1.19 -6.37
N LEU A 339 3.32 -1.79 -5.30
CA LEU A 339 3.01 -1.07 -4.04
C LEU A 339 4.26 -0.47 -3.41
N ILE A 340 5.39 -1.19 -3.43
CA ILE A 340 6.69 -0.68 -2.97
C ILE A 340 7.16 0.50 -3.84
N GLN A 341 7.01 0.41 -5.16
CA GLN A 341 7.34 1.54 -6.04
C GLN A 341 6.44 2.75 -5.81
N PHE A 342 5.18 2.53 -5.42
CA PHE A 342 4.29 3.62 -5.02
C PHE A 342 4.77 4.27 -3.72
N TYR A 343 5.13 3.49 -2.71
CA TYR A 343 5.76 4.01 -1.49
C TYR A 343 7.03 4.83 -1.79
N ASN A 344 7.90 4.34 -2.66
CA ASN A 344 9.12 5.05 -3.05
C ASN A 344 8.83 6.42 -3.70
N LEU A 345 7.80 6.50 -4.55
CA LEU A 345 7.34 7.77 -5.11
C LEU A 345 6.86 8.73 -4.00
N LEU A 346 6.07 8.23 -3.05
CA LEU A 346 5.56 9.04 -1.94
C LEU A 346 6.69 9.52 -1.02
N MET A 347 7.69 8.69 -0.76
CA MET A 347 8.91 9.09 -0.05
C MET A 347 9.64 10.21 -0.78
N ALA A 348 9.84 10.08 -2.10
CA ALA A 348 10.47 11.13 -2.91
C ALA A 348 9.69 12.45 -2.89
N LYS A 349 8.36 12.39 -2.95
CA LYS A 349 7.49 13.58 -2.81
C LYS A 349 7.60 14.19 -1.44
N PHE A 350 7.54 13.37 -0.39
CA PHE A 350 7.64 13.84 0.99
C PHE A 350 8.98 14.57 1.20
N SER A 351 10.08 13.96 0.76
CA SER A 351 11.41 14.59 0.82
C SER A 351 11.44 15.93 0.08
N LEU A 352 10.88 16.01 -1.14
CA LEU A 352 10.82 17.25 -1.92
C LEU A 352 9.95 18.32 -1.28
N TYR A 353 8.71 17.97 -0.89
CA TYR A 353 7.73 18.95 -0.41
C TYR A 353 8.01 19.45 0.99
N PHE A 354 8.74 18.67 1.79
CA PHE A 354 9.09 19.04 3.15
C PHE A 354 10.60 19.26 3.32
N THR A 355 11.37 19.40 2.23
CA THR A 355 12.84 19.63 2.29
C THR A 355 13.19 20.76 3.26
N ASN A 356 12.55 21.92 3.11
CA ASN A 356 12.82 23.08 3.95
C ASN A 356 12.40 22.88 5.41
N VAL A 357 11.38 22.06 5.65
CA VAL A 357 10.93 21.75 7.00
C VAL A 357 11.91 20.77 7.66
N LEU A 358 12.29 19.71 6.94
CA LEU A 358 13.26 18.70 7.36
C LEU A 358 14.62 19.31 7.68
N ALA A 359 15.07 20.30 6.91
CA ALA A 359 16.33 21.01 7.16
C ALA A 359 16.42 21.65 8.57
N ASN A 360 15.28 21.96 9.21
CA ASN A 360 15.28 22.49 10.58
C ASN A 360 15.48 21.41 11.66
N PHE A 361 15.34 20.14 11.30
CA PHE A 361 15.35 19.00 12.24
C PHE A 361 16.42 17.95 11.91
N CYS A 362 16.98 17.99 10.69
CA CYS A 362 17.98 17.07 10.19
C CYS A 362 19.36 17.74 10.16
N SER A 363 20.43 16.97 10.38
CA SER A 363 21.78 17.48 10.13
C SER A 363 22.02 17.69 8.63
N VAL A 364 23.08 18.42 8.29
CA VAL A 364 23.48 18.64 6.89
C VAL A 364 23.75 17.31 6.17
N ASP A 365 24.33 16.33 6.86
CA ASP A 365 24.62 15.02 6.27
C ASP A 365 23.37 14.14 6.14
N ASP A 366 22.40 14.29 7.05
CA ASP A 366 21.08 13.68 6.91
C ASP A 366 20.34 14.25 5.69
N MET A 367 20.39 15.56 5.49
CA MET A 367 19.79 16.22 4.33
C MET A 367 20.46 15.81 3.01
N LYS A 368 21.79 15.67 2.97
CA LYS A 368 22.49 15.10 1.81
C LYS A 368 22.03 13.69 1.53
N THR A 369 21.88 12.87 2.57
CA THR A 369 21.38 11.50 2.43
C THR A 369 19.96 11.55 1.85
N VAL A 370 19.05 12.35 2.41
CA VAL A 370 17.68 12.53 1.91
C VAL A 370 17.65 12.95 0.43
N HIS A 371 18.54 13.84 0.01
CA HIS A 371 18.64 14.28 -1.38
C HIS A 371 19.24 13.24 -2.35
N THR A 372 19.96 12.26 -1.82
CA THR A 372 20.69 11.23 -2.59
C THR A 372 20.07 9.84 -2.45
N ILE A 373 18.92 9.71 -1.77
CA ILE A 373 18.16 8.46 -1.68
C ILE A 373 17.86 7.95 -3.10
N ASP A 374 18.46 6.81 -3.47
CA ASP A 374 18.13 6.09 -4.69
C ASP A 374 16.83 5.28 -4.54
N ASN A 375 15.71 6.00 -4.56
CA ASN A 375 14.35 5.44 -4.62
C ASN A 375 13.81 5.41 -6.07
N GLY A 376 14.68 5.64 -7.06
CA GLY A 376 14.31 5.78 -8.48
C GLY A 376 13.76 7.16 -8.89
N TYR A 377 13.70 8.14 -7.98
CA TYR A 377 13.17 9.48 -8.24
C TYR A 377 14.13 10.60 -7.82
N ASN A 378 14.72 11.29 -8.80
CA ASN A 378 15.76 12.31 -8.58
C ASN A 378 15.24 13.76 -8.70
N PHE A 379 14.13 14.09 -8.04
CA PHE A 379 13.43 15.37 -8.19
C PHE A 379 14.28 16.60 -7.86
N ILE A 380 14.94 16.60 -6.70
CA ILE A 380 15.73 17.73 -6.21
C ILE A 380 16.97 17.93 -7.10
N SER A 381 17.64 16.84 -7.49
CA SER A 381 18.80 16.89 -8.38
C SER A 381 18.43 17.45 -9.76
N ASN A 382 17.33 16.98 -10.35
CA ASN A 382 16.84 17.47 -11.64
C ASN A 382 16.52 18.97 -11.60
N ALA A 383 15.90 19.46 -10.52
CA ALA A 383 15.57 20.88 -10.34
C ALA A 383 16.84 21.74 -10.24
N ASN A 384 17.85 21.30 -9.47
CA ASN A 384 19.14 21.98 -9.40
C ASN A 384 19.88 22.01 -10.74
N GLN A 385 19.82 20.91 -11.50
CA GLN A 385 20.44 20.83 -12.82
C GLN A 385 19.80 21.81 -13.80
N LEU A 386 18.47 21.98 -13.76
CA LEU A 386 17.79 22.96 -14.61
C LEU A 386 18.27 24.39 -14.34
N LEU A 387 18.33 24.81 -13.07
CA LEU A 387 18.78 26.15 -12.70
C LEU A 387 20.20 26.41 -13.22
N LYS A 388 21.12 25.47 -12.97
CA LYS A 388 22.51 25.57 -13.45
C LYS A 388 22.60 25.65 -14.98
N LYS A 389 21.72 24.95 -15.70
CA LYS A 389 21.75 24.87 -17.17
C LYS A 389 21.12 26.09 -17.85
N THR A 390 20.11 26.68 -17.24
CA THR A 390 19.26 27.70 -17.90
C THR A 390 19.40 29.10 -17.31
N ASP A 391 20.15 29.26 -16.22
CA ASP A 391 20.29 30.54 -15.50
C ASP A 391 18.94 31.11 -15.05
N ALA A 392 18.00 30.21 -14.71
CA ALA A 392 16.71 30.59 -14.13
C ALA A 392 16.95 31.30 -12.80
N ALA A 393 16.27 32.44 -12.60
CA ALA A 393 16.34 33.20 -11.36
C ALA A 393 15.77 32.39 -10.19
N CYS A 394 14.65 31.70 -10.41
CA CYS A 394 14.00 30.88 -9.39
C CYS A 394 13.25 29.70 -10.00
N LEU A 395 13.20 28.58 -9.28
CA LEU A 395 12.22 27.51 -9.48
C LEU A 395 11.51 27.27 -8.16
N ALA A 396 10.18 27.24 -8.18
CA ALA A 396 9.40 26.97 -6.99
C ALA A 396 8.26 26.00 -7.28
N ILE A 397 7.94 25.17 -6.29
CA ILE A 397 6.64 24.52 -6.16
C ILE A 397 5.89 25.29 -5.07
N VAL A 398 4.72 25.82 -5.42
CA VAL A 398 3.90 26.64 -4.52
C VAL A 398 2.53 26.01 -4.32
N MET A 399 1.95 26.24 -3.15
CA MET A 399 0.59 25.81 -2.82
C MET A 399 -0.38 26.97 -2.97
N ASP A 400 -1.38 26.81 -3.82
CA ASP A 400 -2.49 27.75 -3.93
C ASP A 400 -3.47 27.55 -2.76
N ARG A 401 -3.55 28.55 -1.89
CA ARG A 401 -4.40 28.56 -0.71
C ARG A 401 -5.55 29.56 -0.79
N GLU A 402 -5.88 30.09 -1.98
CA GLU A 402 -6.98 31.05 -2.13
C GLU A 402 -8.31 30.55 -1.56
N LYS A 403 -8.62 29.26 -1.78
CA LYS A 403 -9.86 28.64 -1.28
C LYS A 403 -9.74 28.06 0.13
N CYS A 404 -8.66 28.34 0.86
CA CYS A 404 -8.44 27.84 2.21
C CYS A 404 -8.86 28.90 3.23
N ALA A 405 -9.87 28.61 4.05
CA ALA A 405 -10.35 29.52 5.08
C ALA A 405 -9.42 29.60 6.32
N ASP A 406 -8.59 28.57 6.54
CA ASP A 406 -7.75 28.50 7.74
C ASP A 406 -6.55 29.45 7.68
N ASN A 407 -6.23 30.03 8.83
CA ASN A 407 -4.98 30.76 9.05
C ASN A 407 -3.75 29.91 8.70
N PHE A 408 -2.73 30.54 8.10
CA PHE A 408 -1.50 29.85 7.71
C PHE A 408 -0.36 30.18 8.63
N TYR A 409 0.22 29.16 9.26
CA TYR A 409 1.35 29.32 10.16
C TYR A 409 2.66 28.77 9.57
N GLY A 410 2.66 28.33 8.31
CA GLY A 410 3.78 27.65 7.67
C GLY A 410 3.55 26.14 7.53
N PHE A 411 4.43 25.48 6.78
CA PHE A 411 4.48 24.03 6.67
C PHE A 411 5.21 23.45 7.91
N GLY A 412 4.82 22.24 8.36
CA GLY A 412 5.41 21.59 9.56
C GLY A 412 4.57 21.72 10.83
N TYR A 413 5.23 21.81 11.99
CA TYR A 413 4.64 21.68 13.33
C TYR A 413 3.75 22.86 13.78
N HIS A 414 3.58 23.88 12.96
CA HIS A 414 2.87 25.12 13.31
C HIS A 414 1.34 24.96 13.50
N ARG A 415 0.78 23.77 13.20
CA ARG A 415 -0.62 23.41 13.48
C ARG A 415 -0.84 22.78 14.85
N LEU A 416 0.22 22.49 15.61
CA LEU A 416 0.13 21.92 16.95
C LEU A 416 0.14 23.04 18.01
N GLN A 417 -0.71 24.05 17.76
CA GLN A 417 -0.80 25.33 18.46
C GLN A 417 -0.85 25.17 20.00
N ASP A 418 -1.33 24.02 20.50
CA ASP A 418 -1.53 23.75 21.93
C ASP A 418 -0.66 22.62 22.53
N ARG A 419 0.25 21.97 21.79
CA ARG A 419 0.93 20.77 22.34
C ARG A 419 2.44 20.82 22.52
N PHE A 420 3.21 21.62 21.76
CA PHE A 420 4.67 21.39 21.71
C PHE A 420 5.58 22.63 21.55
N THR A 421 5.10 23.85 21.74
CA THR A 421 5.96 25.05 21.70
C THR A 421 6.02 25.76 23.05
N PRO A 422 7.13 25.64 23.81
CA PRO A 422 7.46 26.61 24.84
C PRO A 422 7.89 27.90 24.11
N GLY A 423 7.02 28.91 24.09
CA GLY A 423 7.30 30.20 23.43
C GLY A 423 6.05 31.04 23.17
N ALA A 424 6.25 32.29 22.75
CA ALA A 424 5.16 33.16 22.36
C ALA A 424 4.37 32.56 21.17
N PRO A 425 3.03 32.72 21.12
CA PRO A 425 2.21 32.20 20.03
C PRO A 425 2.76 32.67 18.67
N THR A 426 2.98 31.75 17.74
CA THR A 426 3.39 32.12 16.38
C THR A 426 2.23 32.83 15.68
N GLU A 427 2.43 34.06 15.24
CA GLU A 427 1.42 34.78 14.46
C GLU A 427 1.21 34.14 13.09
N PRO A 428 -0.03 34.13 12.55
CA PRO A 428 -0.29 33.63 11.21
C PRO A 428 0.35 34.55 10.16
N ARG A 429 0.90 33.95 9.11
CA ARG A 429 1.35 34.68 7.93
C ARG A 429 0.16 35.39 7.28
N LYS A 430 0.41 36.56 6.69
CA LYS A 430 -0.61 37.41 6.04
C LYS A 430 -0.26 37.67 4.59
N GLY A 431 -1.23 38.15 3.82
CA GLY A 431 -1.05 38.54 2.41
C GLY A 431 -0.67 37.37 1.49
N VAL A 432 0.08 37.66 0.43
CA VAL A 432 0.48 36.66 -0.59
C VAL A 432 1.33 35.54 0.02
N ALA A 433 2.12 35.83 1.06
CA ALA A 433 2.88 34.81 1.79
C ALA A 433 2.02 33.71 2.43
N ALA A 434 0.74 34.01 2.72
CA ALA A 434 -0.23 33.04 3.21
C ALA A 434 -1.04 32.38 2.09
N LEU A 435 -1.31 33.10 1.00
CA LEU A 435 -2.10 32.62 -0.14
C LEU A 435 -1.30 31.71 -1.08
N CYS A 436 0.01 31.97 -1.21
CA CYS A 436 0.90 31.29 -2.16
C CYS A 436 2.25 30.91 -1.54
N PRO A 437 2.29 30.13 -0.44
CA PRO A 437 3.55 29.71 0.16
C PRO A 437 4.34 28.74 -0.74
N ALA A 438 5.67 28.90 -0.76
CA ALA A 438 6.57 27.94 -1.38
C ALA A 438 6.67 26.65 -0.55
N VAL A 439 6.29 25.54 -1.18
CA VAL A 439 6.47 24.17 -0.67
C VAL A 439 7.92 23.74 -0.91
N PHE A 440 8.45 24.04 -2.09
CA PHE A 440 9.84 23.83 -2.47
C PHE A 440 10.31 25.04 -3.26
N ARG A 441 11.57 25.45 -3.11
CA ARG A 441 12.14 26.55 -3.90
C ARG A 441 13.64 26.42 -4.05
N LEU A 442 14.12 26.87 -5.20
CA LEU A 442 15.52 27.06 -5.52
C LEU A 442 15.74 28.47 -6.10
N PRO A 443 16.88 29.13 -5.80
CA PRO A 443 17.90 28.70 -4.84
C PRO A 443 17.31 28.55 -3.42
N SER A 444 17.85 27.60 -2.65
CA SER A 444 17.43 27.43 -1.26
C SER A 444 17.74 28.72 -0.50
N PRO A 445 16.86 29.18 0.42
CA PRO A 445 17.25 30.25 1.34
C PRO A 445 18.56 29.84 2.01
N THR A 446 19.61 30.66 1.84
CA THR A 446 20.93 30.41 2.45
C THR A 446 20.76 30.26 3.95
N GLU A 447 21.37 29.22 4.53
CA GLU A 447 21.49 29.00 5.99
C GLU A 447 22.33 30.13 6.61
N GLY A 448 21.74 31.32 6.75
CA GLY A 448 22.20 32.37 7.62
C GLY A 448 21.44 32.24 8.92
N HIS A 449 22.15 31.86 9.99
CA HIS A 449 21.63 31.79 11.35
C HIS A 449 20.64 32.92 11.67
N LYS A 450 19.48 32.54 12.22
CA LYS A 450 18.68 33.30 13.20
C LYS A 450 18.79 34.82 13.06
N SER A 451 18.30 35.40 11.97
CA SER A 451 17.89 36.80 11.99
C SER A 451 16.69 36.98 11.07
N ALA A 452 15.67 37.63 11.60
CA ALA A 452 14.38 37.88 10.96
C ALA A 452 14.45 38.90 9.81
N GLN A 453 15.60 39.03 9.14
CA GLN A 453 15.86 40.02 8.08
C GLN A 453 16.86 39.47 7.05
N SER A 454 16.51 38.39 6.35
CA SER A 454 17.17 38.06 5.08
C SER A 454 16.40 38.72 3.94
N HIS A 455 16.65 40.01 3.69
CA HIS A 455 16.06 40.78 2.58
C HIS A 455 16.46 40.28 1.16
N ASN A 456 17.16 39.14 1.05
CA ASN A 456 17.75 38.63 -0.19
C ASN A 456 17.17 37.28 -0.64
N ASP A 457 15.95 36.96 -0.23
CA ASP A 457 15.29 35.74 -0.72
C ASP A 457 14.75 35.94 -2.13
N VAL A 458 15.38 35.27 -3.09
CA VAL A 458 15.03 35.40 -4.51
C VAL A 458 13.57 35.04 -4.76
N PHE A 459 13.00 34.07 -4.05
CA PHE A 459 11.59 33.71 -4.22
C PHE A 459 10.65 34.80 -3.74
N GLU A 460 10.94 35.44 -2.60
CA GLU A 460 10.08 36.49 -2.03
C GLU A 460 9.96 37.69 -2.98
N LYS A 461 11.04 38.01 -3.73
CA LYS A 461 11.03 39.04 -4.78
C LYS A 461 9.98 38.77 -5.87
N TYR A 462 9.76 37.52 -6.27
CA TYR A 462 8.84 37.17 -7.35
C TYR A 462 7.49 36.64 -6.86
N GLN A 463 7.29 36.50 -5.55
CA GLN A 463 6.14 35.75 -5.00
C GLN A 463 4.79 36.34 -5.44
N GLU A 464 4.64 37.66 -5.42
CA GLU A 464 3.40 38.33 -5.86
C GLU A 464 3.15 38.13 -7.35
N HIS A 465 4.19 38.19 -8.18
CA HIS A 465 4.11 37.95 -9.61
C HIS A 465 3.79 36.49 -9.94
N ILE A 466 4.36 35.55 -9.17
CA ILE A 466 4.05 34.11 -9.28
C ILE A 466 2.58 33.87 -8.94
N TYR A 467 2.05 34.49 -7.88
CA TYR A 467 0.64 34.37 -7.52
C TYR A 467 -0.27 34.92 -8.61
N ALA A 468 0.02 36.12 -9.12
CA ALA A 468 -0.73 36.72 -10.22
C ALA A 468 -0.68 35.86 -11.50
N PHE A 469 0.45 35.24 -11.82
CA PHE A 469 0.58 34.31 -12.94
C PHE A 469 -0.25 33.03 -12.73
N ILE A 470 -0.28 32.48 -11.52
CA ILE A 470 -1.15 31.33 -11.21
C ILE A 470 -2.61 31.70 -11.39
N GLU A 471 -3.03 32.84 -10.85
CA GLU A 471 -4.40 33.33 -10.92
C GLU A 471 -4.86 33.55 -12.37
N SER A 472 -4.07 34.26 -13.17
CA SER A 472 -4.43 34.66 -14.53
C SER A 472 -4.23 33.57 -15.58
N ASN A 473 -3.23 32.69 -15.41
CA ASN A 473 -2.86 31.67 -16.39
C ASN A 473 -3.14 30.25 -15.87
N LEU A 474 -2.48 29.83 -14.80
CA LEU A 474 -2.39 28.39 -14.49
C LEU A 474 -3.69 27.80 -13.91
N ARG A 475 -4.56 28.61 -13.29
CA ARG A 475 -5.91 28.18 -12.88
C ARG A 475 -6.84 27.89 -14.07
N HIS A 476 -6.49 28.36 -15.26
CA HIS A 476 -7.29 28.22 -16.47
C HIS A 476 -6.58 27.33 -17.50
N PRO A 477 -6.98 26.06 -17.67
CA PRO A 477 -6.27 25.11 -18.52
C PRO A 477 -6.10 25.51 -20.00
N SER A 478 -6.90 26.47 -20.48
CA SER A 478 -6.86 27.02 -21.84
C SER A 478 -5.87 28.17 -22.02
N ARG A 479 -5.33 28.74 -20.94
CA ARG A 479 -4.36 29.86 -20.99
C ARG A 479 -2.94 29.35 -21.21
N SER A 480 -2.06 30.25 -21.65
CA SER A 480 -0.66 29.90 -21.89
C SER A 480 0.05 29.53 -20.59
N LYS A 481 0.90 28.51 -20.66
CA LYS A 481 1.82 28.09 -19.58
C LYS A 481 3.06 28.98 -19.48
N TYR A 482 3.08 30.06 -20.25
CA TYR A 482 4.14 31.05 -20.31
C TYR A 482 3.54 32.44 -20.12
N PHE A 483 4.32 33.32 -19.49
CA PHE A 483 4.01 34.74 -19.36
C PHE A 483 5.30 35.55 -19.41
N TYR A 484 5.29 36.69 -20.09
CA TYR A 484 6.39 37.66 -20.08
C TYR A 484 5.85 39.03 -19.70
N ASP A 485 6.42 39.60 -18.65
CA ASP A 485 6.17 40.98 -18.21
C ASP A 485 7.25 41.87 -18.82
N ALA A 486 6.87 42.68 -19.81
CA ALA A 486 7.80 43.60 -20.48
C ALA A 486 8.17 44.81 -19.61
N GLU A 487 7.34 45.18 -18.63
CA GLU A 487 7.62 46.32 -17.74
C GLU A 487 8.63 45.93 -16.66
N LYS A 488 8.49 44.72 -16.11
CA LYS A 488 9.37 44.20 -15.07
C LYS A 488 10.52 43.33 -15.59
N ASP A 489 10.59 43.17 -16.91
CA ASP A 489 11.55 42.38 -17.67
C ASP A 489 11.83 41.01 -17.05
N HIS A 490 10.79 40.20 -16.89
CA HIS A 490 10.92 38.81 -16.48
C HIS A 490 9.87 37.94 -17.16
N CYS A 491 10.18 36.66 -17.36
CA CYS A 491 9.21 35.68 -17.83
C CYS A 491 9.09 34.48 -16.88
N MET A 492 7.94 33.84 -16.97
CA MET A 492 7.57 32.70 -16.14
C MET A 492 7.07 31.56 -17.02
N PHE A 493 7.46 30.35 -16.65
CA PHE A 493 6.89 29.11 -17.14
C PHE A 493 6.24 28.38 -15.97
N GLY A 494 5.09 27.75 -16.18
CA GLY A 494 4.51 26.95 -15.11
C GLY A 494 3.47 25.95 -15.57
N ASP A 495 3.17 25.03 -14.68
CA ASP A 495 2.12 24.05 -14.87
C ASP A 495 1.59 23.57 -13.52
N ILE A 496 0.40 22.98 -13.53
CA ILE A 496 -0.11 22.28 -12.35
C ILE A 496 0.75 21.04 -12.11
N VAL A 497 1.05 20.75 -10.84
CA VAL A 497 1.71 19.51 -10.40
C VAL A 497 0.63 18.51 -10.01
N GLU A 498 -0.07 18.76 -8.92
CA GLU A 498 -1.19 17.95 -8.43
C GLU A 498 -2.05 18.78 -7.47
N ALA A 499 -3.37 18.53 -7.46
CA ALA A 499 -4.31 19.23 -6.58
C ALA A 499 -4.15 20.78 -6.64
N LYS A 500 -3.63 21.39 -5.57
CA LYS A 500 -3.41 22.84 -5.41
C LYS A 500 -1.94 23.25 -5.57
N LEU A 501 -1.09 22.35 -6.06
CA LEU A 501 0.35 22.58 -6.22
C LEU A 501 0.68 22.96 -7.66
N TYR A 502 1.46 24.03 -7.82
CA TYR A 502 1.96 24.51 -9.11
C TYR A 502 3.47 24.58 -9.09
N ILE A 503 4.09 24.21 -10.21
CA ILE A 503 5.52 24.44 -10.44
C ILE A 503 5.67 25.69 -11.30
N VAL A 504 6.55 26.60 -10.91
CA VAL A 504 6.85 27.83 -11.64
C VAL A 504 8.36 28.02 -11.73
N VAL A 505 8.84 28.36 -12.92
CA VAL A 505 10.23 28.71 -13.21
C VAL A 505 10.25 30.15 -13.70
N VAL A 506 11.07 30.98 -13.07
CA VAL A 506 11.19 32.42 -13.34
C VAL A 506 12.56 32.71 -13.94
N TYR A 507 12.58 33.50 -15.01
CA TYR A 507 13.79 34.02 -15.64
C TYR A 507 13.81 35.53 -15.61
N ASN A 508 15.00 36.10 -15.45
CA ASN A 508 15.21 37.52 -15.76
C ASN A 508 15.27 37.68 -17.28
N GLY A 509 14.59 38.70 -17.79
CA GLY A 509 14.47 38.94 -19.22
C GLY A 509 13.52 37.98 -19.93
N ARG A 510 13.50 38.10 -21.26
CA ARG A 510 12.66 37.31 -22.14
C ARG A 510 13.33 36.01 -22.57
N VAL A 511 12.73 34.89 -22.23
CA VAL A 511 13.02 33.56 -22.79
C VAL A 511 11.94 33.20 -23.81
N CYS A 512 12.28 32.44 -24.85
CA CYS A 512 11.33 31.98 -25.85
C CYS A 512 10.23 31.13 -25.23
N GLU A 513 8.95 31.43 -25.49
CA GLU A 513 7.80 30.63 -25.02
C GLU A 513 7.91 29.14 -25.39
N ARG A 514 8.59 28.83 -26.50
CA ARG A 514 8.81 27.47 -27.00
C ARG A 514 10.15 26.87 -26.57
N ASP A 515 10.78 27.39 -25.52
CA ASP A 515 12.03 26.83 -25.02
C ASP A 515 11.84 25.36 -24.61
N ALA A 516 12.46 24.47 -25.38
CA ALA A 516 12.28 23.03 -25.21
C ALA A 516 12.86 22.53 -23.88
N THR A 517 13.89 23.18 -23.33
CA THR A 517 14.57 22.71 -22.11
C THR A 517 13.65 22.86 -20.91
N VAL A 518 13.08 24.05 -20.71
CA VAL A 518 12.17 24.30 -19.56
C VAL A 518 10.84 23.58 -19.74
N LEU A 519 10.27 23.55 -20.95
CA LEU A 519 9.00 22.87 -21.20
C LEU A 519 9.09 21.35 -20.97
N THR A 520 10.15 20.72 -21.48
CA THR A 520 10.38 19.28 -21.28
C THR A 520 10.63 18.97 -19.81
N PHE A 521 11.38 19.82 -19.11
CA PHE A 521 11.59 19.67 -17.67
C PHE A 521 10.28 19.74 -16.89
N ILE A 522 9.46 20.78 -17.09
CA ILE A 522 8.19 20.96 -16.37
C ILE A 522 7.26 19.78 -16.66
N GLN A 523 7.17 19.35 -17.91
CA GLN A 523 6.36 18.19 -18.29
C GLN A 523 6.86 16.91 -17.61
N HIS A 524 8.16 16.64 -17.64
CA HIS A 524 8.75 15.47 -17.00
C HIS A 524 8.54 15.49 -15.48
N MET A 525 8.77 16.64 -14.84
CA MET A 525 8.65 16.81 -13.39
C MET A 525 7.20 16.61 -12.93
N THR A 526 6.24 17.26 -13.60
CA THR A 526 4.82 17.16 -13.24
C THR A 526 4.23 15.78 -13.51
N THR A 527 4.56 15.14 -14.62
CA THR A 527 4.10 13.76 -14.90
C THR A 527 4.71 12.74 -13.95
N SER A 528 5.99 12.91 -13.59
CA SER A 528 6.66 12.03 -12.63
C SER A 528 6.10 12.20 -11.21
N LEU A 529 5.87 13.45 -10.77
CA LEU A 529 5.21 13.73 -9.49
C LEU A 529 3.77 13.19 -9.47
N ARG A 530 3.02 13.23 -10.58
CA ARG A 530 1.69 12.58 -10.62
C ARG A 530 1.74 11.05 -10.58
N GLY A 531 2.92 10.45 -10.73
CA GLY A 531 3.05 8.99 -10.78
C GLY A 531 2.66 8.38 -12.13
N SER A 532 2.60 9.16 -13.22
CA SER A 532 2.17 8.67 -14.54
C SER A 532 2.91 7.39 -14.96
N ARG A 533 4.23 7.36 -14.83
CA ARG A 533 5.05 6.17 -15.17
C ARG A 533 4.74 4.97 -14.27
N LEU A 534 4.51 5.21 -12.97
CA LEU A 534 4.14 4.18 -12.01
C LEU A 534 2.75 3.60 -12.33
N PHE A 535 1.77 4.43 -12.70
CA PHE A 535 0.44 3.92 -13.06
C PHE A 535 0.46 3.18 -14.39
N LEU A 536 1.31 3.57 -15.33
CA LEU A 536 1.52 2.81 -16.57
C LEU A 536 2.20 1.47 -16.34
N SER A 537 3.06 1.34 -15.32
CA SER A 537 3.76 0.06 -15.04
C SER A 537 2.81 -1.03 -14.52
N LEU A 538 1.60 -0.68 -14.05
CA LEU A 538 0.52 -1.64 -13.81
C LEU A 538 0.13 -2.41 -15.09
N LYS A 539 0.16 -1.74 -16.25
CA LYS A 539 -0.18 -2.32 -17.56
C LYS A 539 1.03 -2.92 -18.27
N ASN A 540 2.18 -2.25 -18.15
CA ASN A 540 3.38 -2.55 -18.92
C ASN A 540 4.46 -3.18 -18.05
N ALA A 541 4.47 -4.51 -17.99
CA ALA A 541 5.52 -5.29 -17.32
C ALA A 541 6.33 -6.15 -18.30
N ALA A 542 6.30 -5.80 -19.59
CA ALA A 542 6.97 -6.52 -20.68
C ALA A 542 7.82 -5.61 -21.59
N LYS A 543 8.19 -4.42 -21.13
CA LYS A 543 9.06 -3.50 -21.88
C LYS A 543 10.12 -2.89 -20.98
#